data_AF-A0A223KW23-F1
#
_entry.id   AF-A0A223KW23-F1
#
_cell.length_a   1.000
_cell.length_b   1.000
_cell.length_c   1.000
_cell.angle_alpha   90.00
_cell.angle_beta   90.00
_cell.angle_gamma   90.00
#
_symmetry.space_group_name_H-M   'P 1'
#
loop_
_entity.id
_entity.type
_entity.pdbx_description
1 polymer ?
#
loop_
_entity_poly.entity_id
_entity_poly.type
_entity_poly.pdbx_seq_one_letter_code
_entity_poly.pdbx_strand_id
1 'polypeptide(L)'
;MLLSNSFLFNFLTKESPKKKADFNPDVLEHCYQQRVLDPIILLTGFSHKERSRVSIQKKNNVKNECLKQFLLKLNETDVDYVCLKGLAMKKYYPKMSNRQSNDYDFLVKDINDFFKCYSILTKQGYTFYHYPVFTRFNNKLVGTVKFTKVTHDIETLLEINIGGFTISQLTWITDDDLWEQKQLLKLEEYSYYVPSDNNNLLIFLAETSGRLPSILRDHVDFYYMYQYIGPKKIEKLLNNMNDKHLKNLLSEFIKLDKGMGKEYKNINKKNMEWKYNIPKFIYRSPTTLLLYYFTRIGNYYVDNDKKLKLMKKMDDFVSIKWRFEKGIPITFIPISESVIHSKINWLNLKGHKLAVTPIGTFLLSGFCIVYDDEFDQITKLVEEGDFANVKYSDNSNKNTAS
;
A
#
# COMPACT_ATOMS: atom_id res chain seq x y z
N MET A 1 -8.07 21.63 26.63
CA MET A 1 -8.80 22.23 25.50
C MET A 1 -8.33 21.49 24.24
N LEU A 2 -9.20 20.73 23.57
CA LEU A 2 -8.82 20.06 22.32
C LEU A 2 -8.54 21.15 21.28
N LEU A 3 -7.32 21.17 20.74
CA LEU A 3 -7.00 22.09 19.64
C LEU A 3 -7.79 21.67 18.40
N SER A 4 -8.42 22.64 17.74
CA SER A 4 -9.13 22.37 16.50
C SER A 4 -8.13 21.97 15.40
N ASN A 5 -8.57 21.13 14.46
CA ASN A 5 -7.77 20.81 13.28
C ASN A 5 -7.39 22.06 12.48
N SER A 6 -8.21 23.11 12.52
CA SER A 6 -7.89 24.42 11.93
C SER A 6 -6.66 25.08 12.59
N PHE A 7 -6.53 25.01 13.92
CA PHE A 7 -5.34 25.52 14.59
C PHE A 7 -4.09 24.74 14.17
N LEU A 8 -4.14 23.40 14.23
CA LEU A 8 -2.99 22.55 13.87
C LEU A 8 -2.63 22.68 12.39
N PHE A 9 -3.62 22.82 11.50
CA PHE A 9 -3.38 23.11 10.09
C PHE A 9 -2.60 24.41 9.92
N ASN A 10 -3.10 25.52 10.47
CA ASN A 10 -2.43 26.81 10.38
C ASN A 10 -1.04 26.79 11.01
N PHE A 11 -0.86 26.06 12.12
CA PHE A 11 0.44 25.88 12.78
C PHE A 11 1.45 25.14 11.89
N LEU A 12 0.99 24.13 11.13
CA LEU A 12 1.83 23.33 10.25
C LEU A 12 2.10 23.99 8.90
N THR A 13 1.16 24.78 8.37
CA THR A 13 1.23 25.32 7.00
C THR A 13 1.64 26.79 6.92
N LYS A 14 1.30 27.61 7.93
CA LYS A 14 1.62 29.04 7.95
C LYS A 14 2.83 29.30 8.83
N GLU A 15 3.68 30.25 8.45
CA GLU A 15 4.80 30.75 9.24
C GLU A 15 4.33 31.52 10.49
N SER A 16 3.52 30.89 11.33
CA SER A 16 3.12 31.47 12.61
C SER A 16 4.32 31.45 13.55
N PRO A 17 4.53 32.49 14.37
CA PRO A 17 5.63 32.52 15.32
C PRO A 17 5.55 31.28 16.21
N LYS A 18 6.62 30.47 16.15
CA LYS A 18 6.80 29.24 16.92
C LYS A 18 6.92 29.57 18.41
N LYS A 19 5.82 30.00 19.02
CA LYS A 19 5.74 30.07 20.49
C LYS A 19 5.82 28.63 21.00
N LYS A 20 6.52 28.44 22.12
CA LYS A 20 6.40 27.21 22.91
C LYS A 20 4.93 27.04 23.26
N ALA A 21 4.25 26.15 22.53
CA ALA A 21 2.89 25.78 22.83
C ALA A 21 2.98 24.53 23.70
N ASP A 22 2.41 24.61 24.91
CA ASP A 22 2.34 23.43 25.75
C ASP A 22 1.12 22.58 25.36
N PHE A 23 1.39 21.39 24.82
CA PHE A 23 0.35 20.44 24.45
C PHE A 23 0.13 19.45 25.59
N ASN A 24 -1.12 19.32 26.04
CA ASN A 24 -1.48 18.27 27.00
C ASN A 24 -1.46 16.88 26.32
N PRO A 25 -1.46 15.77 27.08
CA PRO A 25 -1.44 14.41 26.52
C PRO A 25 -2.56 14.13 25.51
N ASP A 26 -3.77 14.64 25.76
CA ASP A 26 -4.91 14.46 24.83
C ASP A 26 -4.65 15.07 23.46
N VAL A 27 -4.00 16.24 23.42
CA VAL A 27 -3.62 16.89 22.15
C VAL A 27 -2.53 16.11 21.43
N LEU A 28 -1.58 15.51 22.16
CA LEU A 28 -0.54 14.68 21.54
C LEU A 28 -1.14 13.40 20.94
N GLU A 29 -2.06 12.75 21.65
CA GLU A 29 -2.81 11.61 21.12
C GLU A 29 -3.62 11.99 19.89
N HIS A 30 -4.30 13.15 19.93
CA HIS A 30 -4.98 13.67 18.73
C HIS A 30 -4.00 13.91 17.58
N CYS A 31 -2.84 14.54 17.82
CA CYS A 31 -1.81 14.73 16.79
C CYS A 31 -1.28 13.42 16.22
N TYR A 32 -1.16 12.38 17.05
CA TYR A 32 -0.78 11.03 16.63
C TYR A 32 -1.82 10.41 15.70
N GLN A 33 -3.09 10.45 16.10
CA GLN A 33 -4.22 9.96 15.29
C GLN A 33 -4.36 10.71 13.96
N GLN A 34 -4.08 12.03 13.98
CA GLN A 34 -4.06 12.90 12.82
C GLN A 34 -2.78 12.78 11.96
N ARG A 35 -1.81 11.95 12.38
CA ARG A 35 -0.52 11.69 11.73
C ARG A 35 0.34 12.95 11.51
N VAL A 36 0.34 13.83 12.51
CA VAL A 36 1.11 15.08 12.51
C VAL A 36 1.94 15.25 13.79
N LEU A 37 2.10 14.21 14.60
CA LEU A 37 2.81 14.30 15.88
C LEU A 37 4.29 14.66 15.70
N ASP A 38 4.99 13.97 14.78
CA ASP A 38 6.41 14.22 14.53
C ASP A 38 6.72 15.67 14.15
N PRO A 39 6.05 16.29 13.14
CA PRO A 39 6.30 17.69 12.82
C PRO A 39 5.95 18.63 13.96
N ILE A 40 4.91 18.34 14.74
CA ILE A 40 4.53 19.15 15.91
C ILE A 40 5.65 19.14 16.96
N ILE A 41 6.15 17.97 17.36
CA ILE A 41 7.21 17.84 18.37
C ILE A 41 8.50 18.56 17.92
N LEU A 42 8.83 18.46 16.63
CA LEU A 42 10.04 19.08 16.09
C LEU A 42 9.94 20.59 15.96
N LEU A 43 8.75 21.15 15.66
CA LEU A 43 8.54 22.58 15.49
C LEU A 43 8.42 23.34 16.81
N THR A 44 7.77 22.77 17.82
CA THR A 44 7.57 23.46 19.12
C THR A 44 8.73 23.29 20.09
N GLY A 45 9.60 22.30 19.87
CA GLY A 45 10.66 21.96 20.83
C GLY A 45 10.09 21.55 22.19
N PHE A 46 8.90 20.93 22.21
CA PHE A 46 8.16 20.58 23.41
C PHE A 46 9.05 19.85 24.43
N SER A 47 9.14 20.42 25.64
CA SER A 47 10.19 20.14 26.62
C SER A 47 9.83 19.07 27.65
N HIS A 48 8.65 18.46 27.59
CA HIS A 48 8.35 17.28 28.42
C HIS A 48 9.10 16.06 27.85
N LYS A 49 10.38 16.03 28.24
CA LYS A 49 11.52 15.17 27.92
C LYS A 49 12.12 15.43 26.53
N GLU A 50 13.30 16.05 26.47
CA GLU A 50 14.27 15.95 25.36
C GLU A 50 14.38 14.52 24.81
N ARG A 51 14.19 13.51 25.68
CA ARG A 51 14.10 12.09 25.32
C ARG A 51 13.08 11.79 24.22
N SER A 52 11.94 12.49 24.15
CA SER A 52 10.90 12.27 23.13
C SER A 52 11.37 12.77 21.75
N ARG A 53 12.01 13.94 21.69
CA ARG A 53 12.61 14.47 20.46
C ARG A 53 13.78 13.63 19.99
N VAL A 54 14.70 13.28 20.90
CA VAL A 54 15.83 12.38 20.63
C VAL A 54 15.33 11.02 20.16
N SER A 55 14.25 10.50 20.76
CA SER A 55 13.63 9.23 20.35
C SER A 55 13.06 9.29 18.93
N ILE A 56 12.32 10.35 18.57
CA ILE A 56 11.79 10.53 17.20
C ILE A 56 12.91 10.70 16.19
N GLN A 57 13.94 11.50 16.52
CA GLN A 57 15.10 11.65 15.65
C GLN A 57 15.85 10.33 15.48
N LYS A 58 16.08 9.58 16.56
CA LYS A 58 16.68 8.23 16.51
C LYS A 58 15.85 7.30 15.64
N LYS A 59 14.53 7.26 15.84
CA LYS A 59 13.58 6.47 15.04
C LYS A 59 13.68 6.83 13.55
N ASN A 60 13.63 8.12 13.22
CA ASN A 60 13.72 8.58 11.85
C ASN A 60 15.07 8.27 11.22
N ASN A 61 16.17 8.39 11.97
CA ASN A 61 17.51 8.05 11.49
C ASN A 61 17.63 6.56 11.18
N VAL A 62 17.16 5.68 12.07
CA VAL A 62 17.17 4.22 11.83
C VAL A 62 16.34 3.85 10.60
N LYS A 63 15.11 4.40 10.49
CA LYS A 63 14.24 4.16 9.34
C LYS A 63 14.84 4.66 8.03
N ASN A 64 15.40 5.87 8.02
CA ASN A 64 16.02 6.47 6.84
C ASN A 64 17.30 5.74 6.43
N GLU A 65 18.09 5.23 7.39
CA GLU A 65 19.27 4.42 7.08
C GLU A 65 18.86 3.10 6.42
N CYS A 66 17.84 2.41 6.96
CA CYS A 66 17.31 1.20 6.34
C CYS A 66 16.78 1.48 4.92
N LEU A 67 16.03 2.57 4.73
CA LEU A 67 15.57 3.02 3.41
C LEU A 67 16.74 3.28 2.45
N LYS A 68 17.77 4.00 2.90
CA LYS A 68 18.97 4.32 2.12
C LYS A 68 19.66 3.05 1.64
N GLN A 69 19.90 2.10 2.53
CA GLN A 69 20.54 0.82 2.19
C GLN A 69 19.70 0.02 1.18
N PHE A 70 18.38 0.02 1.31
CA PHE A 70 17.51 -0.63 0.33
C PHE A 70 17.58 0.05 -1.05
N LEU A 71 17.45 1.38 -1.10
CA LEU A 71 17.50 2.16 -2.34
C LEU A 71 18.84 2.03 -3.08
N LEU A 72 19.96 2.03 -2.35
CA LEU A 72 21.29 1.80 -2.94
C LEU A 72 21.34 0.44 -3.64
N LYS A 73 20.81 -0.62 -2.99
CA LYS A 73 20.77 -1.96 -3.59
C LYS A 73 19.81 -2.09 -4.76
N LEU A 74 18.67 -1.40 -4.75
CA LEU A 74 17.77 -1.34 -5.91
C LEU A 74 18.45 -0.72 -7.12
N ASN A 75 19.18 0.37 -6.92
CA ASN A 75 19.93 1.04 -7.98
C ASN A 75 21.09 0.19 -8.52
N GLU A 76 21.77 -0.57 -7.66
CA GLU A 76 22.85 -1.50 -8.06
C GLU A 76 22.34 -2.70 -8.86
N THR A 77 21.08 -3.12 -8.67
CA THR A 77 20.51 -4.36 -9.23
C THR A 77 19.57 -4.15 -10.42
N ASP A 78 19.52 -2.92 -10.94
CA ASP A 78 18.68 -2.51 -12.08
C ASP A 78 17.22 -3.00 -11.93
N VAL A 79 16.62 -2.65 -10.79
CA VAL A 79 15.19 -2.85 -10.54
C VAL A 79 14.42 -1.63 -11.06
N ASP A 80 13.38 -1.82 -11.87
CA ASP A 80 12.50 -0.72 -12.27
C ASP A 80 11.47 -0.46 -11.16
N TYR A 81 11.70 0.61 -10.39
CA TYR A 81 10.85 0.97 -9.27
C TYR A 81 10.44 2.45 -9.27
N VAL A 82 9.35 2.72 -8.56
CA VAL A 82 8.88 4.07 -8.21
C VAL A 82 8.49 4.08 -6.73
N CYS A 83 9.02 5.04 -5.97
CA CYS A 83 8.61 5.29 -4.60
C CYS A 83 7.26 6.01 -4.58
N LEU A 84 6.30 5.50 -3.83
CA LEU A 84 4.93 6.00 -3.77
C LEU A 84 4.63 6.76 -2.47
N LYS A 85 3.41 7.30 -2.40
CA LYS A 85 2.76 7.82 -1.19
C LYS A 85 3.70 8.72 -0.37
N GLY A 86 3.94 8.37 0.90
CA GLY A 86 4.59 9.27 1.84
C GLY A 86 6.00 9.69 1.46
N LEU A 87 6.77 8.81 0.81
CA LEU A 87 8.12 9.12 0.35
C LEU A 87 8.09 10.04 -0.87
N ALA A 88 7.14 9.82 -1.79
CA ALA A 88 6.93 10.70 -2.94
C ALA A 88 6.45 12.11 -2.54
N MET A 89 5.65 12.21 -1.47
CA MET A 89 5.14 13.50 -0.98
C MET A 89 6.20 14.41 -0.38
N LYS A 90 7.32 13.86 0.11
CA LYS A 90 8.37 14.66 0.79
C LYS A 90 8.90 15.82 -0.05
N LYS A 91 8.94 15.70 -1.38
CA LYS A 91 9.45 16.77 -2.27
C LYS A 91 8.66 18.08 -2.21
N TYR A 92 7.40 18.03 -1.79
CA TYR A 92 6.54 19.20 -1.69
C TYR A 92 6.73 19.97 -0.37
N TYR A 93 7.26 19.29 0.64
CA TYR A 93 7.44 19.86 1.96
C TYR A 93 8.68 20.77 1.99
N PRO A 94 8.63 21.88 2.75
CA PRO A 94 9.82 22.67 3.05
C PRO A 94 10.88 21.79 3.74
N LYS A 95 12.17 22.07 3.50
CA LYS A 95 13.30 21.28 4.04
C LYS A 95 13.24 21.06 5.57
N MET A 96 12.69 22.03 6.32
CA MET A 96 12.58 21.96 7.77
C MET A 96 11.36 21.19 8.28
N SER A 97 10.43 20.80 7.40
CA SER A 97 9.19 20.14 7.78
C SER A 97 9.36 18.62 7.70
N ASN A 98 9.23 17.95 8.86
CA ASN A 98 9.32 16.49 8.93
C ASN A 98 7.94 15.86 8.82
N ARG A 99 7.61 15.37 7.63
CA ARG A 99 6.41 14.58 7.39
C ARG A 99 6.51 13.21 8.06
N GLN A 100 5.59 12.91 8.99
CA GLN A 100 5.51 11.60 9.64
C GLN A 100 5.28 10.48 8.61
N SER A 101 6.12 9.45 8.64
CA SER A 101 6.06 8.30 7.74
C SER A 101 6.08 6.99 8.54
N ASN A 102 5.05 6.17 8.35
CA ASN A 102 4.91 4.92 9.09
C ASN A 102 5.63 3.77 8.38
N ASP A 103 5.45 3.70 7.07
CA ASP A 103 6.04 2.78 6.11
C ASP A 103 6.61 3.53 4.90
N TYR A 104 7.35 2.81 4.06
CA TYR A 104 7.78 3.27 2.75
C TYR A 104 7.19 2.37 1.67
N ASP A 105 6.45 2.99 0.75
CA ASP A 105 5.76 2.31 -0.33
C ASP A 105 6.56 2.37 -1.64
N PHE A 106 6.65 1.24 -2.31
CA PHE A 106 7.28 1.09 -3.61
C PHE A 106 6.30 0.46 -4.57
N LEU A 107 6.46 0.78 -5.84
CA LEU A 107 5.87 0.08 -6.97
C LEU A 107 7.02 -0.48 -7.80
N VAL A 108 6.99 -1.79 -8.07
CA VAL A 108 7.88 -2.45 -9.03
C VAL A 108 7.10 -2.90 -10.25
N LYS A 109 7.76 -2.92 -11.41
CA LYS A 109 7.10 -3.10 -12.70
C LYS A 109 6.46 -4.45 -12.88
N ASP A 110 7.12 -5.50 -12.41
CA ASP A 110 6.63 -6.87 -12.52
C ASP A 110 7.11 -7.76 -11.37
N ILE A 111 6.72 -9.04 -11.45
CA ILE A 111 7.04 -10.03 -10.44
C ILE A 111 8.53 -10.40 -10.39
N ASN A 112 9.25 -10.29 -11.50
CA ASN A 112 10.68 -10.59 -11.54
C ASN A 112 11.46 -9.53 -10.75
N ASP A 113 11.10 -8.26 -10.94
CA ASP A 113 11.64 -7.16 -10.15
C ASP A 113 11.29 -7.30 -8.67
N PHE A 114 10.09 -7.79 -8.34
CA PHE A 114 9.76 -8.15 -6.96
C PHE A 114 10.68 -9.24 -6.39
N PHE A 115 11.02 -10.29 -7.14
CA PHE A 115 11.93 -11.32 -6.65
C PHE A 115 13.34 -10.78 -6.36
N LYS A 116 13.83 -9.83 -7.17
CA LYS A 116 15.07 -9.10 -6.87
C LYS A 116 14.94 -8.33 -5.55
N CYS A 117 13.84 -7.57 -5.37
CA CYS A 117 13.56 -6.86 -4.12
C CYS A 117 13.52 -7.80 -2.91
N TYR A 118 12.83 -8.94 -3.02
CA TYR A 118 12.75 -9.94 -1.96
C TYR A 118 14.15 -10.43 -1.57
N SER A 119 15.00 -10.79 -2.54
CA SER A 119 16.37 -11.24 -2.26
C SER A 119 17.21 -10.17 -1.54
N ILE A 120 17.05 -8.89 -1.91
CA ILE A 120 17.73 -7.77 -1.24
C ILE A 120 17.23 -7.64 0.21
N LEU A 121 15.91 -7.65 0.39
CA LEU A 121 15.27 -7.42 1.69
C LEU A 121 15.58 -8.54 2.68
N THR A 122 15.48 -9.80 2.29
CA THR A 122 15.81 -10.93 3.17
C THR A 122 17.28 -10.93 3.57
N LYS A 123 18.20 -10.63 2.64
CA LYS A 123 19.63 -10.43 2.96
C LYS A 123 19.87 -9.28 3.94
N GLN A 124 19.01 -8.26 3.91
CA GLN A 124 19.04 -7.15 4.86
C GLN A 124 18.32 -7.47 6.19
N GLY A 125 17.80 -8.67 6.38
CA GLY A 125 17.13 -9.11 7.61
C GLY A 125 15.66 -8.70 7.72
N TYR A 126 15.01 -8.37 6.60
CA TYR A 126 13.56 -8.17 6.56
C TYR A 126 12.82 -9.51 6.50
N THR A 127 11.66 -9.57 7.14
CA THR A 127 10.71 -10.68 7.06
C THR A 127 9.35 -10.18 6.62
N PHE A 128 8.45 -11.08 6.24
CA PHE A 128 7.07 -10.72 5.94
C PHE A 128 6.37 -10.18 7.19
N TYR A 129 5.76 -9.00 7.08
CA TYR A 129 4.87 -8.45 8.10
C TYR A 129 3.48 -9.09 8.03
N HIS A 130 3.01 -9.32 6.80
CA HIS A 130 1.81 -10.09 6.47
C HIS A 130 2.12 -11.01 5.29
N TYR A 131 1.32 -12.07 5.14
CA TYR A 131 1.45 -12.96 3.99
C TYR A 131 1.28 -12.20 2.67
N PRO A 132 2.13 -12.47 1.66
CA PRO A 132 2.01 -11.88 0.34
C PRO A 132 0.60 -12.06 -0.25
N VAL A 133 0.12 -11.03 -0.96
CA VAL A 133 -1.18 -11.09 -1.64
C VAL A 133 -0.99 -10.80 -3.12
N PHE A 134 -1.41 -11.72 -3.97
CA PHE A 134 -1.31 -11.59 -5.42
C PHE A 134 -2.63 -11.90 -6.14
N THR A 135 -2.80 -11.36 -7.34
CA THR A 135 -3.90 -11.67 -8.24
C THR A 135 -3.52 -11.43 -9.71
N ARG A 136 -4.41 -11.74 -10.64
CA ARG A 136 -4.26 -11.38 -12.06
C ARG A 136 -5.20 -10.25 -12.44
N PHE A 137 -4.65 -9.18 -12.99
CA PHE A 137 -5.39 -8.02 -13.47
C PHE A 137 -4.94 -7.68 -14.89
N ASN A 138 -5.88 -7.64 -15.85
CA ASN A 138 -5.59 -7.42 -17.27
C ASN A 138 -4.45 -8.31 -17.79
N ASN A 139 -4.49 -9.61 -17.47
CA ASN A 139 -3.47 -10.61 -17.82
C ASN A 139 -2.07 -10.39 -17.21
N LYS A 140 -1.88 -9.37 -16.37
CA LYS A 140 -0.64 -9.14 -15.62
C LYS A 140 -0.80 -9.63 -14.17
N LEU A 141 0.30 -10.13 -13.59
CA LEU A 141 0.34 -10.40 -12.15
C LEU A 141 0.46 -9.08 -11.41
N VAL A 142 -0.43 -8.86 -10.45
CA VAL A 142 -0.38 -7.71 -9.54
C VAL A 142 -0.43 -8.20 -8.10
N GLY A 143 0.12 -7.41 -7.18
CA GLY A 143 0.15 -7.81 -5.78
C GLY A 143 0.73 -6.76 -4.85
N THR A 144 0.62 -7.04 -3.56
CA THR A 144 1.20 -6.21 -2.51
C THR A 144 1.82 -7.12 -1.47
N VAL A 145 3.04 -6.77 -1.05
CA VAL A 145 3.81 -7.51 -0.04
C VAL A 145 4.40 -6.53 0.95
N LYS A 146 4.16 -6.75 2.24
CA LYS A 146 4.66 -5.88 3.31
C LYS A 146 5.74 -6.59 4.11
N PHE A 147 6.85 -5.91 4.30
CA PHE A 147 8.02 -6.38 5.02
C PHE A 147 8.24 -5.57 6.30
N THR A 148 8.78 -6.22 7.32
CA THR A 148 9.21 -5.60 8.57
C THR A 148 10.66 -5.95 8.89
N LYS A 149 11.36 -5.01 9.51
CA LYS A 149 12.67 -5.20 10.11
C LYS A 149 12.71 -4.44 11.42
N VAL A 150 13.12 -5.11 12.49
CA VAL A 150 13.33 -4.50 13.80
C VAL A 150 14.83 -4.23 13.98
N THR A 151 15.20 -3.00 14.29
CA THR A 151 16.60 -2.60 14.52
C THR A 151 16.66 -1.66 15.71
N HIS A 152 17.34 -2.06 16.79
CA HIS A 152 17.34 -1.33 18.07
C HIS A 152 15.92 -1.02 18.58
N ASP A 153 15.03 -2.03 18.58
CA ASP A 153 13.61 -1.93 18.95
C ASP A 153 12.77 -0.96 18.10
N ILE A 154 13.31 -0.50 16.96
CA ILE A 154 12.62 0.35 16.01
C ILE A 154 12.19 -0.49 14.83
N GLU A 155 10.88 -0.58 14.63
CA GLU A 155 10.27 -1.22 13.47
C GLU A 155 10.35 -0.32 12.23
N THR A 156 10.86 -0.88 11.13
CA THR A 156 10.84 -0.29 9.79
C THR A 156 9.99 -1.14 8.87
N LEU A 157 8.96 -0.53 8.29
CA LEU A 157 8.02 -1.19 7.40
C LEU A 157 8.25 -0.75 5.95
N LEU A 158 8.29 -1.73 5.03
CA LEU A 158 8.36 -1.50 3.58
C LEU A 158 7.20 -2.21 2.89
N GLU A 159 6.51 -1.54 1.99
CA GLU A 159 5.44 -2.13 1.18
C GLU A 159 5.87 -2.14 -0.29
N ILE A 160 5.91 -3.33 -0.91
CA ILE A 160 6.20 -3.50 -2.33
C ILE A 160 4.91 -3.84 -3.07
N ASN A 161 4.46 -2.91 -3.90
CA ASN A 161 3.36 -3.09 -4.86
C ASN A 161 3.94 -3.57 -6.19
N ILE A 162 3.25 -4.45 -6.90
CA ILE A 162 3.78 -5.19 -8.05
C ILE A 162 2.83 -5.01 -9.22
N GLY A 163 3.32 -4.54 -10.36
CA GLY A 163 2.56 -4.33 -11.60
C GLY A 163 1.51 -3.21 -11.54
N GLY A 164 1.07 -2.85 -10.34
CA GLY A 164 0.21 -1.73 -10.03
C GLY A 164 0.04 -1.62 -8.52
N PHE A 165 -0.66 -0.57 -8.07
CA PHE A 165 -0.99 -0.42 -6.66
C PHE A 165 -2.50 -0.40 -6.44
N THR A 166 -2.92 -0.92 -5.30
CA THR A 166 -4.31 -1.14 -4.94
C THR A 166 -4.97 0.16 -4.45
N ILE A 167 -6.09 0.58 -5.04
CA ILE A 167 -6.94 1.67 -4.50
C ILE A 167 -8.07 1.12 -3.63
N SER A 168 -8.61 -0.03 -4.02
CA SER A 168 -9.69 -0.74 -3.33
C SER A 168 -9.53 -2.24 -3.55
N GLN A 169 -10.27 -3.06 -2.83
CA GLN A 169 -10.10 -4.53 -2.78
C GLN A 169 -9.93 -5.21 -4.15
N LEU A 170 -10.53 -4.70 -5.25
CA LEU A 170 -10.38 -5.28 -6.59
C LEU A 170 -9.95 -4.28 -7.68
N THR A 171 -9.53 -3.07 -7.30
CA THR A 171 -9.15 -2.04 -8.28
C THR A 171 -7.70 -1.65 -8.12
N TRP A 172 -6.97 -1.77 -9.22
CA TRP A 172 -5.56 -1.48 -9.33
C TRP A 172 -5.34 -0.29 -10.26
N ILE A 173 -4.40 0.58 -9.92
CA ILE A 173 -3.81 1.52 -10.87
C ILE A 173 -2.56 0.84 -11.42
N THR A 174 -2.60 0.50 -12.70
CA THR A 174 -1.51 -0.15 -13.45
C THR A 174 -1.06 0.73 -14.61
N ASP A 175 -1.21 2.05 -14.47
CA ASP A 175 -1.07 3.00 -15.58
C ASP A 175 0.37 3.02 -16.09
N ASP A 176 0.54 2.78 -17.40
CA ASP A 176 1.86 2.88 -18.05
C ASP A 176 2.41 4.31 -17.90
N ASP A 177 1.54 5.33 -17.79
CA ASP A 177 1.91 6.73 -17.56
C ASP A 177 2.62 6.95 -16.20
N LEU A 178 2.41 6.07 -15.20
CA LEU A 178 3.15 6.12 -13.93
C LEU A 178 4.64 5.87 -14.15
N TRP A 179 4.97 5.02 -15.12
CA TRP A 179 6.33 4.59 -15.42
C TRP A 179 7.03 5.57 -16.35
N GLU A 180 6.34 6.03 -17.39
CA GLU A 180 6.92 6.92 -18.40
C GLU A 180 7.24 8.32 -17.85
N GLN A 181 6.46 8.81 -16.88
CA GLN A 181 6.61 10.15 -16.32
C GLN A 181 7.23 10.16 -14.92
N LYS A 182 7.94 9.10 -14.53
CA LYS A 182 8.66 9.09 -13.25
C LYS A 182 9.77 10.14 -13.24
N GLN A 183 9.99 10.73 -12.07
CA GLN A 183 10.98 11.78 -11.84
C GLN A 183 12.05 11.26 -10.89
N LEU A 184 13.32 11.51 -11.22
CA LEU A 184 14.43 11.20 -10.33
C LEU A 184 14.61 12.32 -9.31
N LEU A 185 14.51 11.99 -8.02
CA LEU A 185 14.91 12.88 -6.94
C LEU A 185 16.30 12.52 -6.44
N LYS A 186 17.14 13.53 -6.26
CA LYS A 186 18.49 13.39 -5.70
C LYS A 186 18.50 13.94 -4.28
N LEU A 187 18.84 13.08 -3.31
CA LEU A 187 19.30 13.48 -1.98
C LEU A 187 20.83 13.38 -1.96
N GLU A 188 21.48 14.03 -1.01
CA GLU A 188 22.96 14.16 -0.97
C GLU A 188 23.69 12.81 -1.09
N GLU A 189 23.08 11.72 -0.59
CA GLU A 189 23.73 10.40 -0.52
C GLU A 189 23.07 9.31 -1.38
N TYR A 190 21.89 9.55 -1.94
CA TYR A 190 21.18 8.57 -2.77
C TYR A 190 20.12 9.23 -3.65
N SER A 191 19.71 8.52 -4.71
CA SER A 191 18.64 8.96 -5.60
C SER A 191 17.53 7.93 -5.68
N TYR A 192 16.31 8.39 -5.95
CA TYR A 192 15.15 7.52 -6.07
C TYR A 192 14.11 8.12 -7.00
N TYR A 193 13.34 7.25 -7.65
CA TYR A 193 12.28 7.64 -8.57
C TYR A 193 10.96 7.87 -7.83
N VAL A 194 10.21 8.89 -8.23
CA VAL A 194 8.85 9.20 -7.75
C VAL A 194 7.93 9.47 -8.94
N PRO A 195 6.60 9.40 -8.79
CA PRO A 195 5.68 9.77 -9.86
C PRO A 195 5.79 11.26 -10.24
N SER A 196 5.34 11.59 -11.45
CA SER A 196 5.08 12.97 -11.86
C SER A 196 4.11 13.66 -10.88
N ASP A 197 4.11 14.99 -10.83
CA ASP A 197 3.23 15.72 -9.93
C ASP A 197 1.74 15.44 -10.17
N ASN A 198 1.37 15.27 -11.44
CA ASN A 198 -0.02 14.94 -11.81
C ASN A 198 -0.38 13.55 -11.29
N ASN A 199 0.50 12.57 -11.50
CA ASN A 199 0.29 11.20 -11.04
C ASN A 199 0.26 11.12 -9.51
N ASN A 200 1.13 11.88 -8.83
CA ASN A 200 1.16 11.93 -7.37
C ASN A 200 -0.13 12.56 -6.81
N LEU A 201 -0.69 13.57 -7.48
CA LEU A 201 -2.01 14.13 -7.13
C LEU A 201 -3.13 13.11 -7.33
N LEU A 202 -3.11 12.33 -8.41
CA LEU A 202 -4.09 11.27 -8.64
C LEU A 202 -4.01 10.17 -7.57
N ILE A 203 -2.79 9.74 -7.23
CA ILE A 203 -2.54 8.78 -6.13
C ILE A 203 -3.09 9.34 -4.82
N PHE A 204 -2.82 10.61 -4.51
CA PHE A 204 -3.33 11.28 -3.32
C PHE A 204 -4.87 11.29 -3.27
N LEU A 205 -5.54 11.69 -4.35
CA LEU A 205 -6.99 11.72 -4.42
C LEU A 205 -7.60 10.32 -4.29
N ALA A 206 -6.98 9.32 -4.92
CA ALA A 206 -7.39 7.92 -4.83
C ALA A 206 -7.29 7.41 -3.37
N GLU A 207 -6.17 7.64 -2.69
CA GLU A 207 -5.95 7.22 -1.30
C GLU A 207 -6.93 7.90 -0.33
N THR A 208 -7.09 9.23 -0.45
CA THR A 208 -7.95 10.03 0.43
C THR A 208 -9.43 9.71 0.24
N SER A 209 -9.86 9.36 -0.98
CA SER A 209 -11.25 8.93 -1.24
C SER A 209 -11.66 7.66 -0.49
N GLY A 210 -10.70 6.77 -0.20
CA GLY A 210 -10.95 5.50 0.50
C GLY A 210 -10.90 5.60 2.04
N ARG A 211 -10.41 6.73 2.57
CA ARG A 211 -10.11 6.94 4.00
C ARG A 211 -11.26 7.65 4.71
N LEU A 212 -11.76 7.04 5.79
CA LEU A 212 -12.70 7.67 6.73
C LEU A 212 -12.30 7.35 8.18
N PRO A 213 -12.29 8.35 9.09
CA PRO A 213 -12.48 9.78 8.83
C PRO A 213 -11.30 10.41 8.06
N SER A 214 -11.51 11.62 7.53
CA SER A 214 -10.40 12.42 6.98
C SER A 214 -9.39 12.74 8.10
N ILE A 215 -8.10 12.68 7.77
CA ILE A 215 -7.01 13.00 8.70
C ILE A 215 -6.34 14.32 8.29
N LEU A 216 -5.90 15.10 9.28
CA LEU A 216 -5.27 16.41 9.07
C LEU A 216 -4.06 16.34 8.14
N ARG A 217 -3.24 15.28 8.24
CA ARG A 217 -2.08 15.08 7.37
C ARG A 217 -2.43 15.22 5.89
N ASP A 218 -3.58 14.71 5.45
CA ASP A 218 -3.96 14.76 4.03
C ASP A 218 -4.24 16.21 3.57
N HIS A 219 -4.74 17.07 4.47
CA HIS A 219 -4.91 18.50 4.19
C HIS A 219 -3.56 19.22 4.10
N VAL A 220 -2.62 18.87 4.98
CA VAL A 220 -1.26 19.41 4.96
C VAL A 220 -0.51 18.95 3.70
N ASP A 221 -0.63 17.67 3.33
CA ASP A 221 -0.10 17.11 2.08
C ASP A 221 -0.65 17.92 0.89
N PHE A 222 -1.98 18.10 0.80
CA PHE A 222 -2.59 18.87 -0.28
C PHE A 222 -2.13 20.33 -0.30
N TYR A 223 -2.05 21.01 0.85
CA TYR A 223 -1.57 22.39 0.94
C TYR A 223 -0.20 22.54 0.27
N TYR A 224 0.78 21.72 0.67
CA TYR A 224 2.12 21.80 0.11
C TYR A 224 2.18 21.40 -1.37
N MET A 225 1.42 20.39 -1.78
CA MET A 225 1.25 20.06 -3.20
C MET A 225 0.69 21.24 -4.00
N TYR A 226 -0.32 21.91 -3.44
CA TYR A 226 -1.01 23.01 -4.11
C TYR A 226 -0.10 24.22 -4.31
N GLN A 227 0.69 24.56 -3.28
CA GLN A 227 1.69 25.62 -3.36
C GLN A 227 2.83 25.26 -4.33
N TYR A 228 3.32 24.01 -4.29
CA TYR A 228 4.46 23.57 -5.10
C TYR A 228 4.12 23.43 -6.59
N ILE A 229 3.02 22.73 -6.91
CA ILE A 229 2.59 22.45 -8.30
C ILE A 229 2.06 23.74 -8.96
N GLY A 230 1.46 24.61 -8.16
CA GLY A 230 0.90 25.88 -8.60
C GLY A 230 -0.62 25.82 -8.79
N PRO A 231 -1.39 26.77 -8.21
CA PRO A 231 -2.85 26.83 -8.30
C PRO A 231 -3.41 26.67 -9.72
N LYS A 232 -2.85 27.41 -10.69
CA LYS A 232 -3.32 27.40 -12.10
C LYS A 232 -3.20 26.01 -12.74
N LYS A 233 -2.14 25.28 -12.43
CA LYS A 233 -1.90 23.93 -12.99
C LYS A 233 -2.90 22.93 -12.41
N ILE A 234 -3.16 23.00 -11.10
CA ILE A 234 -4.15 22.15 -10.43
C ILE A 234 -5.57 22.47 -10.90
N GLU A 235 -5.93 23.73 -11.06
CA GLU A 235 -7.23 24.12 -11.62
C GLU A 235 -7.40 23.64 -13.07
N LYS A 236 -6.34 23.66 -13.89
CA LYS A 236 -6.35 23.07 -15.23
C LYS A 236 -6.58 21.55 -15.18
N LEU A 237 -5.92 20.84 -14.26
CA LEU A 237 -6.13 19.39 -14.06
C LEU A 237 -7.56 19.09 -13.64
N LEU A 238 -8.11 19.86 -12.69
CA LEU A 238 -9.50 19.75 -12.26
C LEU A 238 -10.47 19.88 -13.44
N ASN A 239 -10.25 20.85 -14.32
CA ASN A 239 -11.11 21.08 -15.48
C ASN A 239 -11.06 19.92 -16.48
N ASN A 240 -9.88 19.35 -16.70
CA ASN A 240 -9.63 18.25 -17.63
C ASN A 240 -9.98 16.86 -17.05
N MET A 241 -10.26 16.76 -15.76
CA MET A 241 -10.56 15.49 -15.11
C MET A 241 -11.95 14.99 -15.51
N ASN A 242 -11.98 13.83 -16.17
CA ASN A 242 -13.23 13.18 -16.60
C ASN A 242 -13.96 12.49 -15.44
N ASP A 243 -13.22 12.01 -14.42
CA ASP A 243 -13.83 11.35 -13.27
C ASP A 243 -14.48 12.38 -12.34
N LYS A 244 -15.83 12.42 -12.36
CA LYS A 244 -16.64 13.35 -11.55
C LYS A 244 -16.39 13.20 -10.04
N HIS A 245 -16.03 12.02 -9.55
CA HIS A 245 -15.74 11.82 -8.13
C HIS A 245 -14.46 12.53 -7.74
N LEU A 246 -13.38 12.18 -8.43
CA LEU A 246 -12.06 12.74 -8.17
C LEU A 246 -12.08 14.26 -8.39
N LYS A 247 -12.84 14.73 -9.40
CA LYS A 247 -13.05 16.16 -9.66
C LYS A 247 -13.72 16.85 -8.49
N ASN A 248 -14.80 16.29 -7.95
CA ASN A 248 -15.46 16.84 -6.77
C ASN A 248 -14.52 16.85 -5.54
N LEU A 249 -13.79 15.76 -5.31
CA LEU A 249 -12.84 15.65 -4.20
C LEU A 249 -11.74 16.73 -4.31
N LEU A 250 -11.14 16.88 -5.49
CA LEU A 250 -10.13 17.90 -5.75
C LEU A 250 -10.70 19.32 -5.58
N SER A 251 -11.93 19.56 -6.04
CA SER A 251 -12.59 20.85 -5.86
C SER A 251 -12.79 21.19 -4.38
N GLU A 252 -13.10 20.22 -3.53
CA GLU A 252 -13.26 20.45 -2.10
C GLU A 252 -11.92 20.77 -1.43
N PHE A 253 -10.85 20.06 -1.79
CA PHE A 253 -9.49 20.39 -1.33
C PHE A 253 -9.09 21.83 -1.69
N ILE A 254 -9.38 22.28 -2.92
CA ILE A 254 -9.13 23.66 -3.36
C ILE A 254 -9.95 24.68 -2.54
N LYS A 255 -11.23 24.39 -2.25
CA LYS A 255 -12.07 25.28 -1.42
C LYS A 255 -11.54 25.40 0.00
N LEU A 256 -11.07 24.29 0.58
CA LEU A 256 -10.48 24.26 1.92
C LEU A 256 -9.20 25.11 1.97
N ASP A 257 -8.32 24.97 0.99
CA ASP A 257 -7.10 25.77 0.89
C ASP A 257 -7.40 27.28 0.78
N LYS A 258 -8.44 27.64 0.01
CA LYS A 258 -8.95 29.01 -0.11
C LYS A 258 -9.71 29.53 1.13
N GLY A 259 -9.80 28.74 2.21
CA GLY A 259 -10.53 29.12 3.43
C GLY A 259 -12.05 29.18 3.28
N MET A 260 -12.59 28.61 2.20
CA MET A 260 -14.02 28.65 1.85
C MET A 260 -14.78 27.36 2.22
N GLY A 261 -14.07 26.31 2.65
CA GLY A 261 -14.66 25.01 2.98
C GLY A 261 -15.12 24.90 4.44
N LYS A 262 -16.25 24.23 4.68
CA LYS A 262 -16.61 23.71 6.02
C LYS A 262 -15.70 22.51 6.34
N GLU A 263 -15.41 22.28 7.63
CA GLU A 263 -14.77 21.03 8.07
C GLU A 263 -15.45 19.84 7.40
N TYR A 264 -14.63 19.01 6.76
CA TYR A 264 -15.08 17.99 5.83
C TYR A 264 -16.02 17.00 6.53
N LYS A 265 -17.32 17.12 6.27
CA LYS A 265 -18.28 16.07 6.61
C LYS A 265 -18.07 14.95 5.59
N ASN A 266 -17.44 13.86 6.04
CA ASN A 266 -17.32 12.55 5.41
C ASN A 266 -17.90 12.48 3.98
N ILE A 267 -17.06 12.61 2.94
CA ILE A 267 -17.47 12.06 1.63
C ILE A 267 -17.74 10.58 1.86
N ASN A 268 -19.01 10.24 1.76
CA ASN A 268 -19.52 8.96 2.21
C ASN A 268 -18.87 7.85 1.39
N LYS A 269 -18.00 7.03 2.00
CA LYS A 269 -17.35 5.86 1.38
C LYS A 269 -18.38 4.92 0.73
N LYS A 270 -19.61 4.88 1.26
CA LYS A 270 -20.74 4.18 0.63
C LYS A 270 -21.06 4.74 -0.77
N ASN A 271 -21.05 6.06 -0.96
CA ASN A 271 -21.30 6.68 -2.26
C ASN A 271 -20.19 6.38 -3.28
N MET A 272 -18.94 6.32 -2.84
CA MET A 272 -17.79 5.91 -3.65
C MET A 272 -17.99 4.51 -4.22
N GLU A 273 -18.35 3.57 -3.35
CA GLU A 273 -18.54 2.18 -3.71
C GLU A 273 -19.74 1.99 -4.67
N TRP A 274 -20.89 2.56 -4.33
CA TRP A 274 -22.12 2.42 -5.11
C TRP A 274 -22.10 3.15 -6.44
N LYS A 275 -21.51 4.35 -6.51
CA LYS A 275 -21.55 5.16 -7.73
C LYS A 275 -20.41 4.88 -8.69
N TYR A 276 -19.30 4.30 -8.22
CA TYR A 276 -18.09 4.19 -9.03
C TYR A 276 -17.52 2.76 -9.10
N ASN A 277 -17.38 2.06 -7.97
CA ASN A 277 -16.80 0.70 -7.99
C ASN A 277 -17.78 -0.33 -8.53
N ILE A 278 -19.02 -0.35 -8.03
CA ILE A 278 -20.05 -1.31 -8.43
C ILE A 278 -20.35 -1.23 -9.94
N PRO A 279 -20.58 -0.04 -10.55
CA PRO A 279 -20.76 0.05 -11.99
C PRO A 279 -19.57 -0.52 -12.77
N LYS A 280 -18.33 -0.18 -12.39
CA LYS A 280 -17.12 -0.71 -13.05
C LYS A 280 -17.03 -2.24 -12.96
N PHE A 281 -17.49 -2.86 -11.87
CA PHE A 281 -17.57 -4.31 -11.76
C PHE A 281 -18.67 -4.91 -12.63
N ILE A 282 -19.85 -4.28 -12.70
CA ILE A 282 -20.95 -4.70 -13.60
C ILE A 282 -20.47 -4.66 -15.05
N TYR A 283 -19.82 -3.57 -15.47
CA TYR A 283 -19.29 -3.43 -16.83
C TYR A 283 -18.19 -4.45 -17.17
N ARG A 284 -17.46 -4.97 -16.18
CA ARG A 284 -16.46 -6.02 -16.37
C ARG A 284 -17.10 -7.40 -16.49
N SER A 285 -17.93 -7.78 -15.51
CA SER A 285 -18.71 -9.01 -15.51
C SER A 285 -19.60 -9.10 -14.26
N PRO A 286 -20.86 -9.54 -14.37
CA PRO A 286 -21.70 -9.87 -13.20
C PRO A 286 -21.03 -10.82 -12.20
N THR A 287 -20.21 -11.77 -12.68
CA THR A 287 -19.47 -12.70 -11.80
C THR A 287 -18.39 -12.01 -10.99
N THR A 288 -17.73 -10.97 -11.51
CA THR A 288 -16.72 -10.21 -10.77
C THR A 288 -17.37 -9.42 -9.63
N LEU A 289 -18.55 -8.84 -9.87
CA LEU A 289 -19.32 -8.17 -8.81
C LEU A 289 -19.76 -9.15 -7.72
N LEU A 290 -20.23 -10.35 -8.11
CA LEU A 290 -20.61 -11.38 -7.16
C LEU A 290 -19.43 -11.79 -6.28
N LEU A 291 -18.27 -12.04 -6.89
CA LEU A 291 -17.05 -12.38 -6.17
C LEU A 291 -16.57 -11.26 -5.25
N TYR A 292 -16.69 -9.99 -5.69
CA TYR A 292 -16.41 -8.84 -4.84
C TYR A 292 -17.21 -8.87 -3.54
N TYR A 293 -18.53 -9.06 -3.64
CA TYR A 293 -19.39 -9.14 -2.46
C TYR A 293 -19.06 -10.34 -1.59
N PHE A 294 -18.76 -11.50 -2.19
CA PHE A 294 -18.32 -12.67 -1.44
C PHE A 294 -17.03 -12.41 -0.67
N THR A 295 -16.03 -11.78 -1.29
CA THR A 295 -14.79 -11.40 -0.61
C THR A 295 -15.07 -10.44 0.54
N ARG A 296 -15.94 -9.43 0.35
CA ARG A 296 -16.31 -8.50 1.42
C ARG A 296 -16.99 -9.17 2.60
N ILE A 297 -17.98 -10.01 2.32
CA ILE A 297 -18.72 -10.75 3.34
C ILE A 297 -17.78 -11.68 4.08
N GLY A 298 -16.91 -12.39 3.36
CA GLY A 298 -15.93 -13.28 3.96
C GLY A 298 -14.95 -12.55 4.86
N ASN A 299 -14.36 -11.44 4.40
CA ASN A 299 -13.46 -10.63 5.22
C ASN A 299 -14.17 -10.12 6.48
N TYR A 300 -15.42 -9.65 6.38
CA TYR A 300 -16.18 -9.26 7.57
C TYR A 300 -16.33 -10.39 8.58
N TYR A 301 -16.60 -11.62 8.12
CA TYR A 301 -16.72 -12.78 9.00
C TYR A 301 -15.39 -13.18 9.63
N VAL A 302 -14.30 -13.13 8.87
CA VAL A 302 -12.93 -13.38 9.35
C VAL A 302 -12.53 -12.34 10.41
N ASP A 303 -12.70 -11.05 10.11
CA ASP A 303 -12.33 -9.94 11.02
C ASP A 303 -13.10 -9.96 12.35
N ASN A 304 -14.17 -10.74 12.45
CA ASN A 304 -15.01 -10.87 13.64
C ASN A 304 -14.98 -12.28 14.24
N ASP A 305 -14.08 -13.16 13.79
CA ASP A 305 -13.97 -14.57 14.20
C ASP A 305 -15.30 -15.34 14.14
N LYS A 306 -16.16 -14.98 13.18
CA LYS A 306 -17.51 -15.53 13.05
C LYS A 306 -17.57 -16.51 11.89
N LYS A 307 -18.17 -17.68 12.15
CA LYS A 307 -18.48 -18.67 11.10
C LYS A 307 -17.25 -19.11 10.29
N LEU A 308 -16.06 -19.18 10.89
CA LEU A 308 -14.81 -19.56 10.21
C LEU A 308 -14.91 -20.90 9.47
N LYS A 309 -15.59 -21.90 10.05
CA LYS A 309 -15.87 -23.19 9.39
C LYS A 309 -16.67 -23.04 8.08
N LEU A 310 -17.65 -22.12 8.06
CA LEU A 310 -18.42 -21.82 6.86
C LEU A 310 -17.54 -21.10 5.83
N MET A 311 -16.70 -20.16 6.27
CA MET A 311 -15.79 -19.44 5.38
C MET A 311 -14.75 -20.37 4.74
N LYS A 312 -14.20 -21.34 5.49
CA LYS A 312 -13.33 -22.39 4.93
C LYS A 312 -14.04 -23.22 3.85
N LYS A 313 -15.26 -23.69 4.13
CA LYS A 313 -16.08 -24.39 3.12
C LYS A 313 -16.32 -23.53 1.87
N MET A 314 -16.53 -22.23 2.05
CA MET A 314 -16.67 -21.31 0.91
C MET A 314 -15.36 -21.13 0.15
N ASP A 315 -14.22 -21.06 0.83
CA ASP A 315 -12.89 -21.00 0.19
C ASP A 315 -12.67 -22.23 -0.71
N ASP A 316 -13.00 -23.41 -0.20
CA ASP A 316 -12.86 -24.68 -0.92
C ASP A 316 -13.87 -24.85 -2.08
N PHE A 317 -15.06 -24.24 -1.98
CA PHE A 317 -16.14 -24.38 -2.98
C PHE A 317 -15.80 -23.76 -4.35
N VAL A 318 -15.07 -22.64 -4.36
CA VAL A 318 -14.71 -21.95 -5.62
C VAL A 318 -13.21 -22.01 -5.82
N SER A 319 -12.78 -22.65 -6.91
CA SER A 319 -11.37 -22.80 -7.29
C SER A 319 -10.55 -21.52 -7.10
N ILE A 320 -9.53 -21.59 -6.23
CA ILE A 320 -8.60 -20.49 -5.95
C ILE A 320 -7.93 -19.97 -7.23
N LYS A 321 -7.52 -20.88 -8.13
CA LYS A 321 -6.95 -20.50 -9.44
C LYS A 321 -7.94 -19.66 -10.22
N TRP A 322 -9.21 -20.04 -10.26
CA TRP A 322 -10.22 -19.27 -10.97
C TRP A 322 -10.46 -17.89 -10.35
N ARG A 323 -10.49 -17.79 -9.00
CA ARG A 323 -10.56 -16.49 -8.29
C ARG A 323 -9.38 -15.58 -8.65
N PHE A 324 -8.16 -16.13 -8.60
CA PHE A 324 -6.93 -15.44 -8.96
C PHE A 324 -7.00 -14.87 -10.38
N GLU A 325 -7.40 -15.69 -11.35
CA GLU A 325 -7.55 -15.30 -12.77
C GLU A 325 -8.65 -14.24 -12.99
N LYS A 326 -9.61 -14.12 -12.07
CA LYS A 326 -10.68 -13.11 -12.10
C LYS A 326 -10.33 -11.81 -11.36
N GLY A 327 -9.10 -11.66 -10.90
CA GLY A 327 -8.65 -10.44 -10.22
C GLY A 327 -9.03 -10.38 -8.74
N ILE A 328 -9.40 -11.51 -8.14
CA ILE A 328 -9.61 -11.60 -6.69
C ILE A 328 -8.26 -11.82 -6.01
N PRO A 329 -7.87 -10.98 -5.04
CA PRO A 329 -6.66 -11.15 -4.23
C PRO A 329 -6.65 -12.51 -3.52
N ILE A 330 -5.54 -13.23 -3.66
CA ILE A 330 -5.28 -14.50 -2.98
C ILE A 330 -4.08 -14.33 -2.08
N THR A 331 -4.19 -14.85 -0.86
CA THR A 331 -3.12 -14.87 0.13
C THR A 331 -2.19 -16.06 -0.12
N PHE A 332 -0.89 -15.82 -0.07
CA PHE A 332 0.17 -16.80 -0.28
C PHE A 332 0.85 -17.06 1.07
N ILE A 333 0.44 -18.13 1.73
CA ILE A 333 0.91 -18.51 3.06
C ILE A 333 2.21 -19.34 2.88
N PRO A 334 3.36 -18.88 3.38
CA PRO A 334 4.64 -19.55 3.15
C PRO A 334 4.65 -20.92 3.82
N ILE A 335 5.08 -21.95 3.08
CA ILE A 335 5.33 -23.31 3.60
C ILE A 335 6.84 -23.56 3.67
N SER A 336 7.56 -23.26 2.59
CA SER A 336 9.01 -23.44 2.51
C SER A 336 9.65 -22.27 1.79
N GLU A 337 10.84 -21.88 2.24
CA GLU A 337 11.68 -20.85 1.58
C GLU A 337 12.63 -21.46 0.54
N SER A 338 12.54 -22.77 0.29
CA SER A 338 13.35 -23.44 -0.72
C SER A 338 13.07 -22.87 -2.11
N VAL A 339 14.12 -22.42 -2.80
CA VAL A 339 14.05 -21.89 -4.15
C VAL A 339 14.02 -23.06 -5.13
N ILE A 340 12.84 -23.38 -5.65
CA ILE A 340 12.67 -24.57 -6.51
C ILE A 340 12.62 -24.20 -8.00
N HIS A 341 12.13 -23.02 -8.39
CA HIS A 341 11.87 -22.70 -9.80
C HIS A 341 12.07 -21.22 -10.17
N SER A 342 12.35 -20.95 -11.45
CA SER A 342 12.49 -19.59 -12.02
C SER A 342 11.16 -18.89 -12.35
N LYS A 343 10.03 -19.61 -12.29
CA LYS A 343 8.69 -19.11 -12.62
C LYS A 343 7.67 -19.59 -11.58
N ILE A 344 6.51 -18.92 -11.53
CA ILE A 344 5.38 -19.36 -10.71
C ILE A 344 4.74 -20.61 -11.33
N ASN A 345 4.81 -21.71 -10.60
CA ASN A 345 4.19 -22.98 -10.95
C ASN A 345 3.03 -23.28 -10.02
N TRP A 346 1.86 -23.59 -10.61
CA TRP A 346 0.67 -23.96 -9.87
C TRP A 346 0.66 -25.47 -9.63
N LEU A 347 0.45 -25.86 -8.39
CA LEU A 347 0.52 -27.24 -7.95
C LEU A 347 -0.75 -27.61 -7.18
N ASN A 348 -1.23 -28.84 -7.38
CA ASN A 348 -2.33 -29.40 -6.62
C ASN A 348 -1.84 -30.64 -5.88
N LEU A 349 -1.62 -30.54 -4.58
CA LEU A 349 -1.07 -31.62 -3.76
C LEU A 349 -2.15 -32.12 -2.80
N LYS A 350 -2.63 -33.35 -3.04
CA LYS A 350 -3.72 -33.98 -2.27
C LYS A 350 -4.97 -33.10 -2.07
N GLY A 351 -5.28 -32.24 -3.04
CA GLY A 351 -6.42 -31.31 -2.99
C GLY A 351 -6.06 -29.87 -2.58
N HIS A 352 -4.89 -29.65 -1.99
CA HIS A 352 -4.40 -28.33 -1.61
C HIS A 352 -3.77 -27.60 -2.80
N LYS A 353 -4.10 -26.31 -2.93
CA LYS A 353 -3.60 -25.46 -4.02
C LYS A 353 -2.34 -24.74 -3.56
N LEU A 354 -1.23 -25.05 -4.20
CA LEU A 354 0.07 -24.48 -3.90
C LEU A 354 0.56 -23.64 -5.09
N ALA A 355 1.35 -22.62 -4.78
CA ALA A 355 2.18 -21.91 -5.76
C ALA A 355 3.65 -22.08 -5.39
N VAL A 356 4.44 -22.63 -6.31
CA VAL A 356 5.89 -22.71 -6.17
C VAL A 356 6.50 -21.57 -6.96
N THR A 357 7.38 -20.80 -6.33
CA THR A 357 7.96 -19.57 -6.88
C THR A 357 9.47 -19.53 -6.63
N PRO A 358 10.21 -18.58 -7.24
CA PRO A 358 11.61 -18.32 -6.91
C PRO A 358 11.89 -17.95 -5.46
N ILE A 359 10.88 -17.62 -4.67
CA ILE A 359 11.04 -17.19 -3.27
C ILE A 359 10.42 -18.17 -2.27
N GLY A 360 10.02 -19.35 -2.73
CA GLY A 360 9.46 -20.40 -1.89
C GLY A 360 8.18 -21.01 -2.43
N THR A 361 7.66 -21.94 -1.63
CA THR A 361 6.38 -22.63 -1.86
C THR A 361 5.32 -22.06 -0.92
N PHE A 362 4.15 -21.75 -1.48
CA PHE A 362 3.06 -21.10 -0.76
C PHE A 362 1.78 -21.92 -0.84
N LEU A 363 1.11 -22.09 0.28
CA LEU A 363 -0.29 -22.48 0.34
C LEU A 363 -1.16 -21.29 -0.04
N LEU A 364 -2.10 -21.51 -0.93
CA LEU A 364 -3.00 -20.47 -1.39
C LEU A 364 -4.31 -20.51 -0.61
N SER A 365 -4.78 -19.34 -0.19
CA SER A 365 -6.11 -19.20 0.43
C SER A 365 -6.75 -17.86 0.04
N GLY A 366 -8.07 -17.86 -0.20
CA GLY A 366 -8.81 -16.64 -0.49
C GLY A 366 -9.17 -15.83 0.76
N PHE A 367 -9.28 -16.48 1.92
CA PHE A 367 -9.64 -15.85 3.19
C PHE A 367 -8.58 -16.01 4.29
N CYS A 368 -7.43 -16.61 3.97
CA CYS A 368 -6.37 -16.91 4.91
C CYS A 368 -6.84 -17.79 6.09
N ILE A 369 -7.74 -18.74 5.82
CA ILE A 369 -8.23 -19.69 6.83
C ILE A 369 -7.59 -21.05 6.56
N VAL A 370 -6.69 -21.45 7.45
CA VAL A 370 -5.99 -22.74 7.39
C VAL A 370 -6.02 -23.34 8.79
N TYR A 371 -6.32 -24.63 8.89
CA TYR A 371 -6.23 -25.36 10.16
C TYR A 371 -4.79 -25.81 10.42
N ASP A 372 -4.36 -25.82 11.67
CA ASP A 372 -2.99 -26.21 12.05
C ASP A 372 -2.66 -27.63 11.55
N ASP A 373 -3.55 -28.60 11.76
CA ASP A 373 -3.38 -29.98 11.26
C ASP A 373 -3.26 -30.06 9.73
N GLU A 374 -3.99 -29.20 9.00
CA GLU A 374 -3.91 -29.10 7.53
C GLU A 374 -2.55 -28.55 7.12
N PHE A 375 -2.09 -27.48 7.80
CA PHE A 375 -0.82 -26.85 7.51
C PHE A 375 0.37 -27.78 7.79
N ASP A 376 0.35 -28.51 8.91
CA ASP A 376 1.37 -29.48 9.28
C ASP A 376 1.45 -30.63 8.27
N GLN A 377 0.30 -31.15 7.83
CA GLN A 377 0.25 -32.19 6.81
C GLN A 377 0.85 -31.71 5.48
N ILE A 378 0.49 -30.51 5.03
CA ILE A 378 0.99 -29.95 3.77
C ILE A 378 2.49 -29.69 3.86
N THR A 379 2.96 -29.16 5.00
CA THR A 379 4.39 -28.90 5.25
C THR A 379 5.20 -30.19 5.13
N LYS A 380 4.77 -31.26 5.81
CA LYS A 380 5.41 -32.58 5.69
C LYS A 380 5.40 -33.10 4.26
N LEU A 381 4.30 -32.95 3.52
CA LEU A 381 4.23 -33.40 2.13
C LEU A 381 5.14 -32.60 1.19
N VAL A 382 5.37 -31.32 1.48
CA VAL A 382 6.31 -30.46 0.75
C VAL A 382 7.75 -30.82 1.10
N GLU A 383 8.05 -31.16 2.35
CA GLU A 383 9.39 -31.57 2.80
C GLU A 383 9.77 -32.98 2.33
N GLU A 384 8.83 -33.92 2.37
CA GLU A 384 8.99 -35.32 1.93
C GLU A 384 8.89 -35.45 0.39
N GLY A 385 8.34 -34.45 -0.28
CA GLY A 385 8.01 -34.49 -1.69
C GLY A 385 9.20 -34.22 -2.61
N ASP A 386 9.59 -35.23 -3.39
CA ASP A 386 10.43 -35.05 -4.58
C ASP A 386 9.57 -34.40 -5.69
N PHE A 387 9.56 -33.06 -5.73
CA PHE A 387 8.78 -32.26 -6.69
C PHE A 387 9.03 -32.63 -8.17
N ALA A 388 10.08 -33.41 -8.45
CA ALA A 388 10.41 -33.95 -9.76
C ALA A 388 9.28 -34.79 -10.41
N ASN A 389 8.40 -35.42 -9.62
CA ASN A 389 7.36 -36.32 -10.15
C ASN A 389 5.95 -35.72 -10.22
N VAL A 390 5.76 -34.45 -9.83
CA VAL A 390 4.42 -33.86 -9.85
C VAL A 390 4.10 -33.28 -11.22
N LYS A 391 2.97 -33.69 -11.81
CA LYS A 391 2.47 -33.14 -13.07
C LYS A 391 2.17 -31.65 -12.89
N TYR A 392 3.08 -30.80 -13.35
CA TYR A 392 2.85 -29.38 -13.52
C TYR A 392 1.72 -29.16 -14.53
N SER A 393 0.77 -28.27 -14.24
CA SER A 393 -0.17 -27.84 -15.25
C SER A 393 0.56 -26.89 -16.21
N ASP A 394 1.16 -27.46 -17.26
CA ASP A 394 1.88 -26.68 -18.26
C ASP A 394 0.90 -25.80 -19.04
N ASN A 395 1.17 -24.50 -19.08
CA ASN A 395 0.29 -23.47 -19.64
C ASN A 395 0.88 -22.82 -20.90
N SER A 396 1.88 -23.44 -21.53
CA SER A 396 2.26 -23.11 -22.90
C SER A 396 1.48 -24.03 -23.85
N ASN A 397 0.80 -23.46 -24.85
CA ASN A 397 0.06 -24.14 -25.93
C ASN A 397 -1.35 -24.67 -25.62
N LYS A 398 -2.30 -23.78 -25.32
CA LYS A 398 -3.68 -23.88 -25.84
C LYS A 398 -4.26 -22.49 -26.11
N ASN A 399 -3.66 -21.78 -27.07
CA ASN A 399 -4.31 -20.68 -27.79
C ASN A 399 -4.04 -20.86 -29.28
N THR A 400 -4.56 -21.97 -29.82
CA THR A 400 -4.85 -22.13 -31.24
C THR A 400 -6.18 -22.87 -31.34
N ALA A 401 -7.11 -22.27 -32.08
CA ALA A 401 -8.46 -22.74 -32.42
C ALA A 401 -9.55 -22.57 -31.35
N SER A 402 -10.26 -21.44 -31.40
CA SER A 402 -11.59 -21.34 -32.03
C SER A 402 -12.07 -19.89 -32.03
#